data_AF-A0A928I3P1-F1
#
_entry.id   AF-A0A928I3P1-F1
#
_cell.length_a   1.000
_cell.length_b   1.000
_cell.length_c   1.000
_cell.angle_alpha   90.00
_cell.angle_beta   90.00
_cell.angle_gamma   90.00
#
_symmetry.space_group_name_H-M   'P 1'
#
loop_
_entity.id
_entity.type
_entity.pdbx_description
1 polymer ?
#
loop_
_entity_poly.entity_id
_entity_poly.type
_entity_poly.pdbx_seq_one_letter_code
_entity_poly.pdbx_strand_id
1 'polypeptide(L)'
;MFCCENEDFDIIKEYDSMPKNQDGSIRWFLFRWDDGKNGVRRLARCRACGKLYLVQVYRLHKFSKRRETLFEDYYSVKDEQDADYINKTYTGIELEHKMKPIFQLQKKM
;
A
#
# COMPACT_ATOMS: atom_id res chain seq x y z
N MET A 1 21.49 -5.42 9.90
CA MET A 1 21.38 -4.79 8.58
C MET A 1 20.11 -5.34 7.92
N PHE A 2 19.04 -4.55 7.86
CA PHE A 2 17.80 -5.01 7.22
C PHE A 2 17.99 -4.90 5.72
N CYS A 3 17.85 -6.01 4.99
CA CYS A 3 18.22 -6.09 3.57
C CYS A 3 17.45 -5.14 2.62
N CYS A 4 16.44 -4.43 3.12
CA CYS A 4 15.55 -3.58 2.32
C CYS A 4 15.75 -2.07 2.57
N GLU A 5 16.82 -1.67 3.26
CA GLU A 5 17.11 -0.26 3.61
C GLU A 5 17.37 0.63 2.38
N ASN A 6 17.77 0.06 1.23
CA ASN A 6 18.05 0.82 0.00
C ASN A 6 16.82 1.02 -0.91
N GLU A 7 15.63 0.59 -0.48
CA GLU A 7 14.35 0.85 -1.17
C GLU A 7 14.28 0.41 -2.64
N ASP A 8 15.15 -0.51 -3.07
CA ASP A 8 15.19 -0.99 -4.46
C ASP A 8 14.25 -2.20 -4.64
N PHE A 9 13.07 -1.91 -5.18
CA PHE A 9 11.98 -2.87 -5.36
C PHE A 9 11.56 -3.00 -6.82
N ASP A 10 11.35 -4.23 -7.27
CA ASP A 10 10.66 -4.54 -8.52
C ASP A 10 9.17 -4.68 -8.27
N ILE A 11 8.35 -3.95 -9.04
CA ILE A 11 6.90 -4.20 -9.07
C ILE A 11 6.65 -5.45 -9.91
N ILE A 12 6.11 -6.50 -9.28
CA ILE A 12 5.76 -7.75 -9.93
C ILE A 12 4.33 -7.67 -10.48
N LYS A 13 3.42 -7.06 -9.72
CA LYS A 13 1.99 -7.04 -10.03
C LYS A 13 1.36 -5.74 -9.52
N GLU A 14 0.55 -5.12 -10.36
CA GLU A 14 -0.35 -4.05 -9.94
C GLU A 14 -1.75 -4.62 -9.76
N TYR A 15 -2.41 -4.24 -8.66
CA TYR A 15 -3.81 -4.59 -8.42
C TYR A 15 -4.74 -3.47 -8.90
N ASP A 16 -6.04 -3.76 -8.99
CA ASP A 16 -7.06 -2.82 -9.48
C ASP A 16 -7.01 -1.47 -8.78
N SER A 17 -7.04 -0.37 -9.53
CA SER A 17 -7.17 0.96 -8.94
C SER A 17 -8.58 1.17 -8.38
N MET A 18 -8.68 1.64 -7.13
CA MET A 18 -9.96 1.99 -6.47
C MET A 18 -11.01 0.84 -6.44
N PRO A 19 -10.67 -0.35 -5.91
CA PRO A 19 -11.65 -1.42 -5.82
C PRO A 19 -12.78 -1.00 -4.86
N LYS A 20 -14.01 -1.42 -5.18
CA LYS A 20 -15.18 -1.15 -4.36
C LYS A 20 -15.53 -2.34 -3.47
N ASN A 21 -16.04 -2.05 -2.28
CA ASN A 21 -16.74 -3.00 -1.44
C ASN A 21 -18.15 -3.27 -2.00
N GLN A 22 -18.85 -4.26 -1.43
CA GLN A 22 -20.22 -4.60 -1.86
C GLN A 22 -21.20 -3.43 -1.63
N ASP A 23 -20.96 -2.59 -0.63
CA ASP A 23 -21.74 -1.38 -0.34
C ASP A 23 -21.40 -0.18 -1.24
N GLY A 24 -20.47 -0.34 -2.19
CA GLY A 24 -20.03 0.70 -3.12
C GLY A 24 -18.95 1.65 -2.56
N SER A 25 -18.55 1.50 -1.29
CA SER A 25 -17.43 2.26 -0.71
C SER A 25 -16.10 1.84 -1.31
N ILE A 26 -15.10 2.73 -1.27
CA ILE A 26 -13.75 2.41 -1.76
C ILE A 26 -13.05 1.51 -0.73
N ARG A 27 -12.61 0.32 -1.17
CA ARG A 27 -12.03 -0.71 -0.31
C ARG A 27 -10.73 -0.29 0.34
N TRP A 28 -9.85 0.41 -0.37
CA TRP A 28 -8.53 0.78 0.15
C TRP A 28 -8.47 2.18 0.77
N PHE A 29 -9.62 2.76 1.05
CA PHE A 29 -9.74 4.05 1.72
C PHE A 29 -9.09 4.03 3.11
N LEU A 30 -8.30 5.06 3.43
CA LEU A 30 -7.73 5.30 4.77
C LEU A 30 -8.36 6.53 5.44
N PHE A 31 -8.83 6.36 6.67
CA PHE A 31 -9.73 7.32 7.36
C PHE A 31 -9.14 8.72 7.60
N ARG A 32 -7.82 8.90 7.47
CA ARG A 32 -7.18 10.12 8.00
C ARG A 32 -7.31 11.31 7.08
N TRP A 33 -6.86 11.26 5.82
CA TRP A 33 -6.95 12.38 4.86
C TRP A 33 -6.84 11.89 3.40
N ASP A 34 -7.17 10.61 3.18
CA ASP A 34 -7.21 9.97 1.88
C ASP A 34 -8.66 10.01 1.39
N ASP A 35 -8.88 10.42 0.13
CA ASP A 35 -10.21 10.37 -0.49
C ASP A 35 -10.50 9.00 -1.12
N GLY A 36 -9.56 8.06 -0.99
CA GLY A 36 -9.58 6.72 -1.55
C GLY A 36 -9.42 6.71 -3.07
N LYS A 37 -9.45 7.87 -3.75
CA LYS A 37 -9.44 7.95 -5.21
C LYS A 37 -8.10 7.57 -5.81
N ASN A 38 -7.05 7.57 -5.00
CA ASN A 38 -5.70 7.23 -5.42
C ASN A 38 -5.16 5.98 -4.71
N GLY A 39 -6.02 5.27 -3.96
CA GLY A 39 -5.67 4.03 -3.31
C GLY A 39 -5.34 2.97 -4.34
N VAL A 40 -4.08 2.53 -4.39
CA VAL A 40 -3.65 1.37 -5.18
C VAL A 40 -2.84 0.41 -4.34
N ARG A 41 -2.92 -0.89 -4.66
CA ARG A 41 -2.03 -1.90 -4.10
C ARG A 41 -1.15 -2.48 -5.19
N ARG A 42 0.07 -2.85 -4.81
CA ARG A 42 1.04 -3.51 -5.69
C ARG A 42 1.71 -4.64 -4.94
N LEU A 43 2.14 -5.66 -5.67
CA LEU A 43 3.10 -6.63 -5.17
C LEU A 43 4.50 -6.22 -5.62
N ALA A 44 5.39 -6.03 -4.67
CA ALA A 44 6.77 -5.65 -4.90
C ALA A 44 7.72 -6.71 -4.37
N ARG A 45 8.88 -6.86 -5.02
CA ARG A 45 9.96 -7.73 -4.57
C ARG A 45 11.21 -6.92 -4.33
N CYS A 46 11.82 -7.10 -3.16
CA CYS A 46 13.12 -6.50 -2.88
C CYS A 46 14.18 -7.15 -3.79
N ARG A 47 14.92 -6.34 -4.55
CA ARG A 47 15.99 -6.85 -5.43
C ARG A 47 17.13 -7.51 -4.65
N ALA A 48 17.40 -7.03 -3.44
CA ALA A 48 18.53 -7.50 -2.64
C ALA A 48 18.28 -8.86 -1.96
N CYS A 49 17.07 -9.14 -1.48
CA CYS A 49 16.75 -10.41 -0.78
C CYS A 49 15.65 -11.25 -1.40
N GLY A 50 14.98 -10.78 -2.45
CA GLY A 50 13.86 -11.50 -3.08
C GLY A 50 12.59 -11.57 -2.23
N LYS A 51 12.54 -10.94 -1.05
CA LYS A 51 11.33 -10.89 -0.21
C LYS A 51 10.21 -10.12 -0.90
N LEU A 52 8.99 -10.59 -0.70
CA LEU A 52 7.77 -10.02 -1.26
C LEU A 52 7.07 -9.09 -0.26
N TYR A 53 6.50 -8.02 -0.82
CA TYR A 53 5.79 -6.99 -0.08
C TYR A 53 4.49 -6.63 -0.80
N LEU A 54 3.39 -6.61 -0.07
CA LEU A 54 2.20 -5.90 -0.49
C LEU A 54 2.41 -4.41 -0.18
N VAL A 55 2.35 -3.57 -1.19
CA VAL A 55 2.54 -2.14 -1.08
C VAL A 55 1.19 -1.46 -1.17
N GLN A 56 0.77 -0.76 -0.13
CA GLN A 56 -0.42 0.09 -0.15
C GLN A 56 0.01 1.53 -0.41
N VAL A 57 -0.50 2.09 -1.51
CA VAL A 57 -0.20 3.46 -1.94
C VAL A 57 -1.43 4.32 -1.69
N TYR A 58 -1.23 5.46 -1.05
CA TYR A 58 -2.31 6.40 -0.74
C TYR A 58 -1.80 7.85 -0.74
N ARG A 59 -2.72 8.80 -0.90
CA ARG A 59 -2.40 10.22 -0.86
C ARG A 59 -3.07 10.86 0.34
N LEU A 60 -2.31 11.67 1.08
CA LEU A 60 -2.89 12.50 2.12
C LEU A 60 -3.01 13.94 1.60
N HIS A 61 -4.24 14.43 1.57
CA HIS A 61 -4.53 15.83 1.29
C HIS A 61 -4.34 16.64 2.57
N LYS A 62 -3.30 17.49 2.65
CA LYS A 62 -3.23 18.48 3.73
C LYS A 62 -4.33 19.52 3.53
N PHE A 63 -4.85 20.05 4.64
CA PHE A 63 -5.84 21.14 4.70
C PHE A 63 -5.51 22.40 3.85
N SER A 64 -4.28 22.54 3.33
CA SER A 64 -3.90 23.61 2.42
C SER A 64 -3.60 23.07 1.02
N LYS A 65 -4.17 23.74 0.01
CA LYS A 65 -4.17 23.45 -1.45
C LYS A 65 -2.79 23.28 -2.12
N ARG A 66 -1.68 23.10 -1.40
CA ARG A 66 -0.34 23.27 -1.96
C ARG A 66 0.59 22.07 -1.88
N ARG A 67 0.29 20.98 -1.15
CA ARG A 67 1.18 19.80 -1.12
C ARG A 67 0.37 18.50 -0.93
N GLU A 68 0.12 17.79 -2.02
CA GLU A 68 -0.20 16.37 -1.95
C GLU A 68 1.04 15.62 -1.47
N THR A 69 0.87 14.64 -0.58
CA THR A 69 1.96 13.76 -0.17
C THR A 69 1.55 12.34 -0.47
N LEU A 70 2.38 11.64 -1.25
CA LEU A 70 2.18 10.24 -1.57
C LEU A 70 2.90 9.38 -0.52
N PHE A 71 2.19 8.38 -0.02
CA PHE A 71 2.72 7.42 0.92
C PHE A 71 2.67 6.02 0.31
N GLU A 72 3.67 5.22 0.65
CA GLU A 72 3.73 3.80 0.31
C GLU A 72 4.04 3.00 1.58
N ASP A 73 3.07 2.21 2.02
CA ASP A 73 3.22 1.32 3.16
C ASP A 73 3.50 -0.10 2.68
N TYR A 74 4.61 -0.68 3.15
CA TYR A 74 5.10 -2.00 2.73
C TYR A 74 4.80 -3.04 3.80
N TYR A 75 3.96 -4.01 3.47
CA TYR A 75 3.59 -5.13 4.35
C TYR A 75 4.26 -6.39 3.86
N SER A 76 5.00 -7.08 4.74
CA SER A 76 5.64 -8.35 4.38
C SER A 76 4.58 -9.40 4.09
N VAL A 77 4.75 -10.14 3.00
CA VAL A 77 3.91 -11.29 2.62
C VAL A 77 4.78 -12.51 2.37
N LYS A 78 4.20 -13.71 2.51
CA LYS A 78 4.95 -14.96 2.34
C LYS A 78 5.24 -15.27 0.88
N ASP A 79 4.22 -15.11 0.05
CA ASP A 79 4.21 -15.43 -1.37
C ASP A 79 3.14 -14.60 -2.09
N GLU A 80 2.97 -14.82 -3.40
CA GLU A 80 1.97 -14.10 -4.20
C GLU A 80 0.53 -14.46 -3.82
N GLN A 81 0.28 -15.68 -3.33
CA GLN A 81 -1.06 -16.12 -2.94
C GLN A 81 -1.52 -15.43 -1.65
N ASP A 82 -0.61 -15.28 -0.69
CA ASP A 82 -0.81 -14.51 0.55
C ASP A 82 -1.11 -13.04 0.22
N ALA A 83 -0.34 -12.44 -0.71
CA ALA A 83 -0.59 -11.08 -1.18
C ALA A 83 -1.99 -10.93 -1.81
N ASP A 84 -2.38 -11.85 -2.69
CA ASP A 84 -3.69 -11.87 -3.34
C ASP A 84 -4.83 -12.04 -2.34
N TYR A 85 -4.65 -12.91 -1.35
CA TYR A 85 -5.62 -13.13 -0.27
C TYR A 85 -5.81 -11.85 0.56
N ILE A 86 -4.73 -11.25 1.05
CA ILE A 86 -4.77 -10.00 1.83
C ILE A 86 -5.44 -8.89 1.01
N ASN A 87 -5.08 -8.78 -0.26
CA ASN A 87 -5.61 -7.79 -1.18
C ASN A 87 -7.14 -7.84 -1.32
N LYS A 88 -7.68 -9.07 -1.41
CA LYS A 88 -9.12 -9.32 -1.54
C LYS A 88 -9.87 -9.23 -0.21
N THR A 89 -9.21 -9.54 0.90
CA THR A 89 -9.84 -9.73 2.20
C THR A 89 -9.93 -8.43 3.01
N TYR A 90 -8.88 -7.62 3.03
CA TYR A 90 -8.80 -6.46 3.92
C TYR A 90 -8.97 -5.14 3.17
N THR A 91 -9.78 -4.26 3.75
CA THR A 91 -9.79 -2.83 3.43
C THR A 91 -8.45 -2.17 3.79
N GLY A 92 -8.27 -0.91 3.41
CA GLY A 92 -7.07 -0.14 3.78
C GLY A 92 -6.90 -0.06 5.29
N ILE A 93 -7.99 0.28 6.00
CA ILE A 93 -8.00 0.44 7.46
C ILE A 93 -7.79 -0.89 8.18
N GLU A 94 -8.45 -1.96 7.74
CA GLU A 94 -8.27 -3.28 8.35
C GLU A 94 -6.84 -3.77 8.18
N LEU A 95 -6.21 -3.47 7.03
CA LEU A 95 -4.82 -3.83 6.79
C LEU A 95 -3.89 -3.11 7.78
N GLU A 96 -4.04 -1.80 7.98
CA GLU A 96 -3.26 -1.03 8.96
C GLU A 96 -3.44 -1.52 10.40
N HIS A 97 -4.66 -1.91 10.78
CA HIS A 97 -4.93 -2.40 12.13
C HIS A 97 -4.42 -3.83 12.34
N LYS A 98 -4.48 -4.69 11.32
CA LYS A 98 -4.07 -6.10 11.44
C LYS A 98 -2.58 -6.31 11.19
N MET A 99 -1.96 -5.45 10.39
CA MET A 99 -0.58 -5.58 9.98
C MET A 99 0.16 -4.28 10.20
N LYS A 100 1.34 -4.36 10.82
CA LYS A 100 2.23 -3.22 10.94
C LYS A 100 3.07 -3.10 9.67
N PRO A 101 3.09 -1.94 8.98
CA PRO A 101 3.98 -1.75 7.85
C PRO A 101 5.43 -1.88 8.32
N ILE A 102 6.23 -2.60 7.54
CA ILE A 102 7.67 -2.76 7.80
C ILE A 102 8.41 -1.47 7.39
N PHE A 103 7.94 -0.85 6.30
CA PHE A 103 8.45 0.42 5.80
C PHE A 103 7.28 1.33 5.45
N GLN A 104 7.47 2.62 5.67
CA GLN A 104 6.59 3.68 5.18
C GLN A 104 7.45 4.69 4.44
N LEU A 105 7.22 4.84 3.14
CA LEU A 105 7.94 5.79 2.31
C LEU A 105 7.06 7.00 2.05
N GLN A 106 7.62 8.19 2.30
CA GLN A 106 6.98 9.46 2.00
C GLN A 106 7.61 10.05 0.74
N LYS A 107 6.85 10.10 -0.35
CA LYS A 107 7.28 10.74 -1.60
C LYS A 107 6.69 12.15 -1.69
N LYS A 108 7.56 13.16 -1.73
CA LYS A 108 7.16 14.54 -2.03
C LYS A 108 6.90 14.63 -3.53
N MET A 109 5.68 15.01 -3.89
CA MET A 109 5.30 15.34 -5.27
C MET A 109 5.52 16.83 -5.55
#